data_AF-A0A7X5ULD6-F1
#
_entry.id   AF-A0A7X5ULD6-F1
#
_cell.length_a   1.000
_cell.length_b   1.000
_cell.length_c   1.000
_cell.angle_alpha   90.00
_cell.angle_beta   90.00
_cell.angle_gamma   90.00
#
_symmetry.space_group_name_H-M   'P 1'
#
loop_
_entity.id
_entity.type
_entity.pdbx_description
1 polymer ?
#
loop_
_entity_poly.entity_id
_entity_poly.type
_entity_poly.pdbx_seq_one_letter_code
_entity_poly.pdbx_strand_id
1 'polypeptide(L)'
;MRELEPDRTFAMAAVRWTGNAPDVLEVQAQDSEGEWGEWVELETVDGLDTGKPGSRKASEPAWVGDSTALRVRAERGDSPVNAQSFSVVLIDPGTSSSDAIAPRAGITTEQPTVISRASWGADESIRTQCFAEQGIGVEYSPTVKAVTIHHTAGENDYTAADSARIVRGIYAYHAQSLQWCDIGYNVLVDKYGQLFEGRYGGLDLPVWGAHAGGFNKYTTGISMLGTYTDVAPSAEQLEAVSRFAAWKLSRGYRDPAGTVTLVSGGGGTAKYPQGTEVTLPTIYGHRDVGYTECPGELGYQQLPAIRQRVGELMGDWTSSPIYQRWQSDGGDSGPLGGVYQLEQAAADGGLRTTFDSGAASVYWSAGTGAHLIQGPIRDTWDRYGSETGHLGYPKTDEHATPDGVGRYNHFAKEGGSIYWTPETGAHEIRGAIRSKWAELGWERSVLRYPKTDEHGTPDGVGRYNHFQYGSVYWTPSTGAHAIYGAIKSKWAQLGWERSVLRYPKTDEHGTPDGVGRYNHFQYGSVYWTPSTGAHAIYGAIKSKWAQLGWERSFLGYPTSDEFAISGGRRSNFQHGYITWNASTGATTAYSY
;
A
#
# COMPACT_ATOMS: atom_id res chain seq x y z
N MET A 1 -37.87 -11.88 -13.49
CA MET A 1 -36.50 -11.36 -13.69
C MET A 1 -36.27 -11.14 -15.18
N ARG A 2 -35.63 -10.04 -15.57
CA ARG A 2 -35.20 -9.75 -16.95
C ARG A 2 -33.72 -9.38 -16.93
N GLU A 3 -32.92 -10.02 -17.77
CA GLU A 3 -31.50 -9.71 -17.96
C GLU A 3 -31.30 -8.86 -19.23
N LEU A 4 -30.32 -7.96 -19.19
CA LEU A 4 -30.03 -6.98 -20.23
C LEU A 4 -28.51 -6.88 -20.41
N GLU A 5 -28.06 -7.04 -21.65
CA GLU A 5 -26.66 -6.87 -22.07
C GLU A 5 -26.58 -5.66 -23.03
N PRO A 6 -26.44 -4.43 -22.52
CA PRO A 6 -26.34 -3.23 -23.35
C PRO A 6 -25.01 -3.15 -24.12
N ASP A 7 -25.04 -2.58 -25.32
CA ASP A 7 -23.84 -2.36 -26.17
C ASP A 7 -22.88 -1.27 -25.63
N ARG A 8 -23.18 -0.68 -24.46
CA ARG A 8 -22.39 0.37 -23.82
C ARG A 8 -22.40 0.21 -22.30
N THR A 9 -21.32 0.64 -21.67
CA THR A 9 -21.22 0.72 -20.22
C THR A 9 -22.20 1.75 -19.65
N PHE A 10 -22.56 1.56 -18.38
CA PHE A 10 -23.40 2.46 -17.61
C PHE A 10 -22.99 2.40 -16.15
N ALA A 11 -23.25 3.46 -15.39
CA ALA A 11 -22.96 3.50 -13.96
C ALA A 11 -24.19 3.71 -13.08
N MET A 12 -25.34 4.04 -13.70
CA MET A 12 -26.62 4.12 -13.01
C MET A 12 -27.74 3.47 -13.80
N ALA A 13 -28.71 2.92 -13.07
CA ALA A 13 -29.91 2.31 -13.63
C ALA A 13 -31.18 2.86 -12.95
N ALA A 14 -32.21 3.13 -13.74
CA ALA A 14 -33.55 3.42 -13.26
C ALA A 14 -34.56 2.59 -14.05
N VAL A 15 -35.76 2.37 -13.50
CA VAL A 15 -36.82 1.64 -14.17
C VAL A 15 -38.06 2.50 -14.30
N ARG A 16 -38.67 2.51 -15.48
CA ARG A 16 -39.98 3.09 -15.73
C ARG A 16 -41.02 2.02 -15.94
N TRP A 17 -42.27 2.31 -15.61
CA TRP A 17 -43.37 1.36 -15.80
C TRP A 17 -44.65 1.99 -16.33
N THR A 18 -45.48 1.13 -16.94
CA THR A 18 -46.87 1.43 -17.30
C THR A 18 -47.81 0.73 -16.31
N GLY A 19 -48.91 1.39 -15.92
CA GLY A 19 -49.84 0.85 -14.92
C GLY A 19 -49.41 1.13 -13.47
N ASN A 20 -49.76 0.25 -12.52
CA ASN A 20 -49.43 0.43 -11.10
C ASN A 20 -47.95 0.15 -10.81
N ALA A 21 -47.40 0.75 -9.76
CA ALA A 21 -46.06 0.40 -9.29
C ALA A 21 -45.99 -1.09 -8.91
N PRO A 22 -44.82 -1.73 -9.05
CA PRO A 22 -44.52 -2.99 -8.37
C PRO A 22 -44.38 -2.78 -6.86
N ASP A 23 -44.61 -3.84 -6.09
CA ASP A 23 -44.40 -3.84 -4.63
C ASP A 23 -42.91 -4.06 -4.28
N VAL A 24 -42.18 -4.76 -5.16
CA VAL A 24 -40.72 -4.95 -5.10
C VAL A 24 -40.13 -4.59 -6.45
N LEU A 25 -39.09 -3.77 -6.46
CA LEU A 25 -38.35 -3.39 -7.67
C LEU A 25 -36.88 -3.27 -7.35
N GLU A 26 -36.07 -4.18 -7.88
CA GLU A 26 -34.63 -4.21 -7.63
C GLU A 26 -33.86 -4.45 -8.92
N VAL A 27 -32.61 -4.02 -8.90
CA VAL A 27 -31.64 -4.23 -9.98
C VAL A 27 -30.36 -4.85 -9.45
N GLN A 28 -29.71 -5.65 -10.28
CA GLN A 28 -28.40 -6.24 -10.00
C GLN A 28 -27.54 -6.04 -11.23
N ALA A 29 -26.33 -5.53 -11.08
CA ALA A 29 -25.45 -5.23 -12.21
C ALA A 29 -24.24 -6.16 -12.26
N GLN A 30 -23.71 -6.36 -13.46
CA GLN A 30 -22.50 -7.12 -13.71
C GLN A 30 -21.37 -6.16 -14.09
N ASP A 31 -20.21 -6.32 -13.48
CA ASP A 31 -19.03 -5.50 -13.76
C ASP A 31 -18.34 -5.89 -15.09
N SER A 32 -17.20 -5.27 -15.37
CA SER A 32 -16.39 -5.57 -16.56
C SER A 32 -15.63 -6.90 -16.51
N GLU A 33 -15.49 -7.51 -15.33
CA GLU A 33 -14.84 -8.81 -15.11
C GLU A 33 -15.86 -9.98 -15.22
N GLY A 34 -17.15 -9.66 -15.27
CA GLY A 34 -18.24 -10.62 -15.43
C GLY A 34 -18.86 -11.06 -14.09
N GLU A 35 -18.54 -10.39 -12.99
CA GLU A 35 -19.06 -10.71 -11.66
C GLU A 35 -20.37 -9.94 -11.39
N TRP A 36 -21.39 -10.62 -10.86
CA TRP A 36 -22.67 -10.01 -10.49
C TRP A 36 -22.62 -9.48 -9.06
N GLY A 37 -22.99 -8.20 -8.87
CA GLY A 37 -23.05 -7.56 -7.56
C GLY A 37 -24.27 -7.94 -6.72
N GLU A 38 -24.51 -7.21 -5.63
CA GLU A 38 -25.70 -7.34 -4.79
C GLU A 38 -26.96 -6.76 -5.47
N TRP A 39 -28.15 -7.18 -5.02
CA TRP A 39 -29.41 -6.57 -5.45
C TRP A 39 -29.60 -5.20 -4.79
N VAL A 40 -29.96 -4.21 -5.59
CA VAL A 40 -30.22 -2.82 -5.19
C VAL A 40 -31.71 -2.52 -5.37
N GLU A 41 -32.39 -2.21 -4.27
CA GLU A 41 -33.80 -1.79 -4.30
C GLU A 41 -33.95 -0.38 -4.88
N LEU A 42 -34.96 -0.20 -5.72
CA LEU A 42 -35.26 1.05 -6.41
C LEU A 42 -36.52 1.69 -5.84
N GLU A 43 -36.35 2.85 -5.21
CA GLU A 43 -37.48 3.64 -4.68
C GLU A 43 -38.29 4.29 -5.80
N THR A 44 -39.60 4.43 -5.60
CA THR A 44 -40.50 5.07 -6.56
C THR A 44 -40.51 6.59 -6.39
N VAL A 45 -40.44 7.35 -7.49
CA VAL A 45 -40.50 8.81 -7.44
C VAL A 45 -41.94 9.29 -7.24
N ASP A 46 -42.18 10.03 -6.15
CA ASP A 46 -43.39 10.83 -5.97
C ASP A 46 -43.27 12.17 -6.72
N GLY A 47 -44.36 12.60 -7.37
CA GLY A 47 -44.35 13.53 -8.50
C GLY A 47 -43.70 14.92 -8.33
N LEU A 48 -43.48 15.58 -9.47
CA LEU A 48 -42.85 16.90 -9.62
C LEU A 48 -43.61 18.05 -8.93
N ASP A 49 -42.84 18.98 -8.37
CA ASP A 49 -43.19 20.19 -7.60
C ASP A 49 -43.97 21.29 -8.37
N THR A 50 -44.75 20.93 -9.40
CA THR A 50 -45.46 21.90 -10.27
C THR A 50 -46.97 21.71 -10.35
N GLY A 51 -47.56 20.84 -9.52
CA GLY A 51 -49.02 20.67 -9.44
C GLY A 51 -49.70 20.19 -10.74
N LYS A 52 -48.93 19.75 -11.74
CA LYS A 52 -49.44 19.02 -12.90
C LYS A 52 -49.11 17.54 -12.72
N PRO A 53 -50.07 16.60 -12.91
CA PRO A 53 -49.78 15.18 -12.83
C PRO A 53 -48.71 14.81 -13.86
N GLY A 54 -47.49 14.51 -13.39
CA GLY A 54 -46.43 13.99 -14.24
C GLY A 54 -46.84 12.61 -14.77
N SER A 55 -46.95 12.46 -16.08
CA SER A 55 -47.45 11.26 -16.77
C SER A 55 -46.43 10.12 -16.88
N ARG A 56 -45.32 10.15 -16.13
CA ARG A 56 -44.22 9.18 -16.24
C ARG A 56 -43.92 8.58 -14.86
N LYS A 57 -44.32 7.32 -14.67
CA LYS A 57 -44.03 6.55 -13.45
C LYS A 57 -42.65 5.91 -13.58
N ALA A 58 -41.77 6.20 -12.62
CA ALA A 58 -40.36 5.82 -12.65
C ALA A 58 -39.80 5.66 -11.24
N SER A 59 -38.71 4.92 -11.13
CA SER A 59 -37.90 4.87 -9.93
C SER A 59 -36.90 6.02 -9.88
N GLU A 60 -36.31 6.25 -8.72
CA GLU A 60 -35.05 6.95 -8.61
C GLU A 60 -33.94 6.18 -9.35
N PRO A 61 -32.94 6.88 -9.92
CA PRO A 61 -31.77 6.22 -10.48
C PRO A 61 -30.85 5.74 -9.36
N ALA A 62 -30.50 4.46 -9.37
CA ALA A 62 -29.52 3.89 -8.45
C ALA A 62 -28.13 3.84 -9.10
N TRP A 63 -27.10 4.13 -8.29
CA TRP A 63 -25.71 3.86 -8.65
C TRP A 63 -25.43 2.36 -8.58
N VAL A 64 -24.82 1.82 -9.62
CA VAL A 64 -24.50 0.39 -9.75
C VAL A 64 -23.04 0.12 -10.13
N GLY A 65 -22.21 1.16 -10.18
CA GLY A 65 -20.82 1.08 -10.64
C GLY A 65 -20.70 0.86 -12.15
N ASP A 66 -19.49 0.95 -12.69
CA ASP A 66 -19.24 0.75 -14.12
C ASP A 66 -19.61 -0.68 -14.54
N SER A 67 -20.74 -0.80 -15.22
CA SER A 67 -21.44 -2.06 -15.45
C SER A 67 -21.62 -2.37 -16.93
N THR A 68 -21.61 -3.66 -17.25
CA THR A 68 -21.75 -4.19 -18.62
C THR A 68 -23.06 -4.95 -18.85
N ALA A 69 -23.70 -5.45 -17.78
CA ALA A 69 -25.01 -6.09 -17.83
C ALA A 69 -25.88 -5.75 -16.61
N LEU A 70 -27.20 -5.89 -16.73
CA LEU A 70 -28.17 -5.62 -15.67
C LEU A 70 -29.26 -6.69 -15.61
N ARG A 71 -29.62 -7.13 -14.40
CA ARG A 71 -30.84 -7.86 -14.10
C ARG A 71 -31.84 -6.96 -13.38
N VAL A 72 -33.11 -7.12 -13.70
CA VAL A 72 -34.22 -6.45 -13.03
C VAL A 72 -35.19 -7.47 -12.46
N ARG A 73 -35.54 -7.32 -11.19
CA ARG A 73 -36.61 -8.05 -10.49
C ARG A 73 -37.73 -7.08 -10.17
N ALA A 74 -38.95 -7.43 -10.55
CA ALA A 74 -40.15 -6.65 -10.28
C ALA A 74 -41.32 -7.57 -9.94
N GLU A 75 -41.93 -7.39 -8.77
CA GLU A 75 -42.99 -8.26 -8.25
C GLU A 75 -44.20 -7.44 -7.74
N ARG A 76 -45.40 -8.03 -7.83
CA ARG A 76 -46.64 -7.47 -7.27
C ARG A 76 -47.46 -8.58 -6.66
N GLY A 77 -47.77 -8.50 -5.37
CA GLY A 77 -48.44 -9.55 -4.61
C GLY A 77 -47.80 -10.92 -4.80
N ASP A 78 -46.46 -10.99 -4.60
CA ASP A 78 -45.62 -12.18 -4.76
C ASP A 78 -45.62 -12.81 -6.17
N SER A 79 -46.12 -12.09 -7.17
CA SER A 79 -46.15 -12.53 -8.57
C SER A 79 -45.26 -11.65 -9.45
N PRO A 80 -44.43 -12.22 -10.35
CA PRO A 80 -43.63 -11.43 -11.28
C PRO A 80 -44.47 -10.51 -12.15
N VAL A 81 -44.07 -9.25 -12.28
CA VAL A 81 -44.76 -8.30 -13.15
C VAL A 81 -44.26 -8.47 -14.60
N ASN A 82 -45.14 -8.27 -15.59
CA ASN A 82 -44.83 -8.45 -17.01
C ASN A 82 -43.63 -7.59 -17.45
N ALA A 83 -42.59 -8.22 -18.00
CA ALA A 83 -41.37 -7.54 -18.46
C ALA A 83 -41.60 -6.46 -19.54
N GLN A 84 -42.72 -6.54 -20.28
CA GLN A 84 -43.11 -5.55 -21.31
C GLN A 84 -43.74 -4.28 -20.71
N SER A 85 -44.19 -4.31 -19.46
CA SER A 85 -44.70 -3.11 -18.77
C SER A 85 -43.59 -2.27 -18.15
N PHE A 86 -42.31 -2.66 -18.30
CA PHE A 86 -41.16 -1.91 -17.79
C PHE A 86 -40.16 -1.57 -18.89
N SER A 87 -39.56 -0.39 -18.76
CA SER A 87 -38.39 0.01 -19.55
C SER A 87 -37.28 0.44 -18.62
N VAL A 88 -36.08 -0.10 -18.82
CA VAL A 88 -34.88 0.27 -18.08
C VAL A 88 -34.23 1.49 -18.71
N VAL A 89 -33.79 2.42 -17.89
CA VAL A 89 -33.00 3.59 -18.26
C VAL A 89 -31.60 3.38 -17.72
N LEU A 90 -30.64 3.23 -18.62
CA LEU A 90 -29.22 3.09 -18.29
C LEU A 90 -28.52 4.43 -18.55
N ILE A 91 -27.81 4.92 -17.56
CA ILE A 91 -27.16 6.23 -17.56
C ILE A 91 -25.66 6.02 -17.39
N ASP A 92 -24.91 6.51 -18.35
CA ASP A 92 -23.48 6.77 -18.21
C ASP A 92 -23.34 8.26 -17.85
N PRO A 93 -22.90 8.60 -16.63
CA PRO A 93 -22.73 9.99 -16.22
C PRO A 93 -21.54 10.67 -16.93
N GLY A 94 -20.73 9.91 -17.68
CA GLY A 94 -19.49 10.38 -18.29
C GLY A 94 -18.40 10.66 -17.27
N THR A 95 -17.26 11.15 -17.74
CA THR A 95 -16.19 11.67 -16.89
C THR A 95 -15.87 13.14 -17.18
N SER A 96 -15.42 13.87 -16.17
CA SER A 96 -15.01 15.27 -16.24
C SER A 96 -13.73 15.52 -15.44
N SER A 97 -13.03 16.62 -15.75
CA SER A 97 -11.90 17.09 -14.93
C SER A 97 -12.31 17.44 -13.48
N SER A 98 -13.61 17.56 -13.20
CA SER A 98 -14.16 17.82 -11.87
C SER A 98 -14.54 16.53 -11.12
N ASP A 99 -14.44 15.35 -11.72
CA ASP A 99 -14.65 14.07 -11.00
C ASP A 99 -13.50 13.77 -10.03
N ALA A 100 -12.38 14.49 -10.19
CA ALA A 100 -11.30 14.58 -9.23
C ALA A 100 -11.66 15.41 -7.98
N ILE A 101 -12.94 15.75 -7.76
CA ILE A 101 -13.42 16.10 -6.41
C ILE A 101 -13.38 14.80 -5.61
N ALA A 102 -12.19 14.47 -5.11
CA ALA A 102 -12.10 13.61 -3.96
C ALA A 102 -13.01 14.22 -2.88
N PRO A 103 -13.85 13.44 -2.19
CA PRO A 103 -14.29 13.86 -0.88
C PRO A 103 -13.04 14.31 -0.12
N ARG A 104 -13.07 15.44 0.58
CA ARG A 104 -12.02 15.76 1.56
C ARG A 104 -12.11 14.72 2.67
N ALA A 105 -11.63 13.53 2.39
CA ALA A 105 -11.47 12.45 3.34
C ALA A 105 -10.14 12.71 4.04
N GLY A 106 -10.15 12.83 5.37
CA GLY A 106 -8.93 12.89 6.15
C GLY A 106 -8.75 14.12 7.03
N ILE A 107 -7.68 14.04 7.81
CA ILE A 107 -7.37 14.97 8.89
C ILE A 107 -6.98 16.33 8.32
N THR A 108 -7.76 17.35 8.64
CA THR A 108 -7.58 18.73 8.15
C THR A 108 -6.52 19.52 8.90
N THR A 109 -6.05 19.01 10.04
CA THR A 109 -5.03 19.66 10.84
C THR A 109 -3.64 19.46 10.20
N GLU A 110 -3.11 20.49 9.56
CA GLU A 110 -1.72 20.54 9.09
C GLU A 110 -0.76 20.63 10.29
N GLN A 111 0.48 20.16 10.09
CA GLN A 111 1.52 20.35 11.09
C GLN A 111 1.78 21.86 11.25
N PRO A 112 1.65 22.42 12.46
CA PRO A 112 2.01 23.82 12.69
C PRO A 112 3.48 24.05 12.36
N THR A 113 3.83 25.27 11.96
CA THR A 113 5.24 25.63 11.75
C THR A 113 6.01 25.50 13.06
N VAL A 114 6.97 24.58 13.09
CA VAL A 114 7.88 24.38 14.22
C VAL A 114 9.29 24.81 13.80
N ILE A 115 9.91 25.67 14.61
CA ILE A 115 11.31 26.03 14.49
C ILE A 115 12.14 24.78 14.82
N SER A 116 12.77 24.23 13.79
CA SER A 116 13.57 23.02 13.90
C SER A 116 14.77 23.21 14.82
N ARG A 117 15.32 22.10 15.32
CA ARG A 117 16.56 22.09 16.12
C ARG A 117 17.71 22.83 15.45
N ALA A 118 17.92 22.60 14.16
CA ALA A 118 18.92 23.32 13.38
C ALA A 118 18.63 24.83 13.33
N SER A 119 17.36 25.22 13.16
CA SER A 119 16.96 26.62 13.05
C SER A 119 17.11 27.41 14.35
N TRP A 120 16.85 26.81 15.52
CA TRP A 120 17.11 27.47 16.80
C TRP A 120 18.56 27.30 17.29
N GLY A 121 19.41 26.58 16.55
CA GLY A 121 20.84 26.46 16.82
C GLY A 121 21.18 25.43 17.90
N ALA A 122 20.53 24.27 17.88
CA ALA A 122 20.87 23.14 18.74
C ALA A 122 22.28 22.65 18.46
N ASP A 123 23.11 22.56 19.50
CA ASP A 123 24.38 21.84 19.42
C ASP A 123 24.15 20.33 19.63
N GLU A 124 23.96 19.60 18.53
CA GLU A 124 23.70 18.16 18.57
C GLU A 124 24.82 17.35 19.21
N SER A 125 26.05 17.89 19.29
CA SER A 125 27.18 17.19 19.90
C SER A 125 26.95 16.90 21.39
N ILE A 126 26.24 17.79 22.09
CA ILE A 126 25.87 17.64 23.50
C ILE A 126 25.06 16.35 23.71
N ARG A 127 24.01 16.15 22.89
CA ARG A 127 23.16 14.97 22.94
C ARG A 127 23.91 13.72 22.52
N THR A 128 24.62 13.76 21.39
CA THR A 128 25.31 12.56 20.88
C THR A 128 26.41 12.08 21.81
N GLN A 129 27.14 13.01 22.45
CA GLN A 129 28.14 12.67 23.45
C GLN A 129 27.50 12.04 24.69
N CYS A 130 26.45 12.66 25.24
CA CYS A 130 25.76 12.13 26.42
C CYS A 130 25.16 10.73 26.16
N PHE A 131 24.54 10.52 24.99
CA PHE A 131 24.05 9.20 24.57
C PHE A 131 25.17 8.16 24.48
N ALA A 132 26.32 8.53 23.90
CA ALA A 132 27.47 7.64 23.82
C ALA A 132 28.04 7.29 25.20
N GLU A 133 28.13 8.27 26.11
CA GLU A 133 28.62 8.08 27.47
C GLU A 133 27.70 7.19 28.33
N GLN A 134 26.38 7.33 28.17
CA GLN A 134 25.40 6.55 28.92
C GLN A 134 25.02 5.22 28.24
N GLY A 135 25.42 4.99 26.99
CA GLY A 135 25.05 3.81 26.22
C GLY A 135 23.55 3.74 25.90
N ILE A 136 22.90 4.89 25.76
CA ILE A 136 21.45 5.01 25.47
C ILE A 136 21.22 5.67 24.11
N GLY A 137 19.97 5.68 23.66
CA GLY A 137 19.55 6.35 22.43
C GLY A 137 18.16 6.98 22.56
N VAL A 138 17.58 7.37 21.42
CA VAL A 138 16.19 7.81 21.39
C VAL A 138 15.28 6.62 21.66
N GLU A 139 14.33 6.79 22.56
CA GLU A 139 13.34 5.78 22.92
C GLU A 139 11.94 6.19 22.43
N TYR A 140 11.15 5.19 22.06
CA TYR A 140 9.82 5.36 21.47
C TYR A 140 8.81 4.48 22.20
N SER A 141 7.58 4.98 22.36
CA SER A 141 6.46 4.13 22.76
C SER A 141 5.88 3.43 21.52
N PRO A 142 5.08 2.37 21.66
CA PRO A 142 4.28 1.86 20.54
C PRO A 142 3.33 2.91 19.95
N THR A 143 2.86 3.87 20.75
CA THR A 143 1.96 4.95 20.32
C THR A 143 1.99 6.14 21.29
N VAL A 144 1.44 7.28 20.87
CA VAL A 144 1.06 8.40 21.75
C VAL A 144 -0.37 8.21 22.20
N LYS A 145 -0.66 8.39 23.49
CA LYS A 145 -2.01 8.34 24.05
C LYS A 145 -2.50 9.68 24.60
N ALA A 146 -1.58 10.57 25.00
CA ALA A 146 -1.95 11.83 25.64
C ALA A 146 -0.92 12.95 25.45
N VAL A 147 -1.33 14.17 25.80
CA VAL A 147 -0.50 15.38 25.86
C VAL A 147 -0.40 15.86 27.29
N THR A 148 0.82 16.13 27.75
CA THR A 148 1.07 16.76 29.06
C THR A 148 1.49 18.22 28.86
N ILE A 149 0.76 19.14 29.50
CA ILE A 149 1.06 20.58 29.48
C ILE A 149 1.99 20.93 30.65
N HIS A 150 3.06 21.64 30.30
CA HIS A 150 4.11 22.11 31.21
C HIS A 150 4.30 23.61 31.07
N HIS A 151 5.04 24.16 32.03
CA HIS A 151 5.64 25.48 31.93
C HIS A 151 7.16 25.36 32.06
N THR A 152 7.92 26.44 31.92
CA THR A 152 9.34 26.50 32.33
C THR A 152 9.49 27.36 33.58
N ALA A 153 10.62 27.29 34.27
CA ALA A 153 10.83 28.08 35.49
C ALA A 153 11.30 29.54 35.21
N GLY A 154 11.17 30.04 33.98
CA GLY A 154 11.71 31.34 33.55
C GLY A 154 10.77 32.51 33.83
N GLU A 155 11.34 33.70 34.03
CA GLU A 155 10.54 34.94 34.05
C GLU A 155 9.83 35.15 32.71
N ASN A 156 8.64 35.74 32.76
CA ASN A 156 7.83 35.99 31.56
C ASN A 156 8.30 37.24 30.77
N ASP A 157 9.34 37.93 31.23
CA ASP A 157 9.88 39.15 30.62
C ASP A 157 11.05 38.85 29.67
N TYR A 158 10.71 38.42 28.45
CA TYR A 158 11.66 38.19 27.36
C TYR A 158 11.08 38.60 26.00
N THR A 159 11.93 38.92 25.03
CA THR A 159 11.51 39.28 23.66
C THR A 159 11.39 38.05 22.75
N ALA A 160 10.68 38.13 21.62
CA ALA A 160 10.59 37.00 20.69
C ALA A 160 11.97 36.55 20.17
N ALA A 161 12.92 37.48 20.03
CA ALA A 161 14.29 37.18 19.62
C ALA A 161 15.08 36.41 20.70
N ASP A 162 14.68 36.51 21.97
CA ASP A 162 15.32 35.76 23.06
C ASP A 162 14.89 34.30 23.12
N SER A 163 13.71 33.94 22.57
CA SER A 163 13.12 32.61 22.70
C SER A 163 14.08 31.48 22.31
N ALA A 164 14.73 31.58 21.15
CA ALA A 164 15.70 30.57 20.70
C ALA A 164 16.90 30.45 21.65
N ARG A 165 17.35 31.56 22.26
CA ARG A 165 18.45 31.57 23.23
C ARG A 165 18.03 30.90 24.55
N ILE A 166 16.79 31.13 24.98
CA ILE A 166 16.20 30.46 26.15
C ILE A 166 16.12 28.95 25.91
N VAL A 167 15.62 28.52 24.75
CA VAL A 167 15.55 27.10 24.36
C VAL A 167 16.94 26.45 24.37
N ARG A 168 17.98 27.12 23.82
CA ARG A 168 19.37 26.63 23.90
C ARG A 168 19.86 26.49 25.35
N GLY A 169 19.51 27.44 26.23
CA GLY A 169 19.83 27.37 27.65
C GLY A 169 19.18 26.17 28.34
N ILE A 170 17.89 25.93 28.07
CA ILE A 170 17.15 24.76 28.58
C ILE A 170 17.79 23.46 28.09
N TYR A 171 18.16 23.39 26.80
CA TYR A 171 18.83 22.23 26.23
C TYR A 171 20.16 21.94 26.93
N ALA A 172 21.03 22.93 27.06
CA ALA A 172 22.31 22.79 27.75
C ALA A 172 22.11 22.33 29.21
N TYR A 173 21.16 22.93 29.93
CA TYR A 173 20.88 22.55 31.31
C TYR A 173 20.35 21.11 31.43
N HIS A 174 19.33 20.74 30.68
CA HIS A 174 18.75 19.39 30.73
C HIS A 174 19.75 18.32 30.29
N ALA A 175 20.48 18.57 29.20
CA ALA A 175 21.38 17.57 28.63
C ALA A 175 22.69 17.45 29.41
N GLN A 176 23.31 18.56 29.80
CA GLN A 176 24.64 18.56 30.44
C GLN A 176 24.58 18.55 31.97
N SER A 177 23.66 19.32 32.57
CA SER A 177 23.60 19.45 34.04
C SER A 177 22.72 18.39 34.69
N LEU A 178 21.58 18.08 34.08
CA LEU A 178 20.67 17.03 34.58
C LEU A 178 20.94 15.65 33.97
N GLN A 179 21.83 15.59 32.98
CA GLN A 179 22.22 14.36 32.28
C GLN A 179 21.04 13.60 31.67
N TRP A 180 19.97 14.31 31.28
CA TRP A 180 18.85 13.73 30.53
C TRP A 180 19.18 13.48 29.06
N CYS A 181 20.39 13.87 28.65
CA CYS A 181 20.94 13.83 27.31
C CYS A 181 20.20 14.62 26.23
N ASP A 182 19.03 15.21 26.52
CA ASP A 182 18.34 16.15 25.64
C ASP A 182 17.32 16.98 26.43
N ILE A 183 16.60 17.90 25.77
CA ILE A 183 15.45 18.59 26.35
C ILE A 183 14.39 17.55 26.77
N GLY A 184 13.87 17.64 27.99
CA GLY A 184 12.84 16.73 28.49
C GLY A 184 11.47 16.85 27.80
N TYR A 185 11.16 18.00 27.21
CA TYR A 185 9.90 18.28 26.50
C TYR A 185 10.01 17.97 25.01
N ASN A 186 8.94 17.51 24.37
CA ASN A 186 8.91 17.28 22.93
C ASN A 186 8.81 18.60 22.15
N VAL A 187 8.06 19.58 22.68
CA VAL A 187 7.90 20.92 22.08
C VAL A 187 7.92 21.99 23.16
N LEU A 188 8.51 23.14 22.84
CA LEU A 188 8.46 24.35 23.66
C LEU A 188 7.72 25.45 22.90
N VAL A 189 6.88 26.23 23.60
CA VAL A 189 6.04 27.27 23.01
C VAL A 189 6.29 28.58 23.73
N ASP A 190 6.67 29.63 23.01
CA ASP A 190 6.86 30.94 23.62
C ASP A 190 5.56 31.77 23.71
N LYS A 191 5.59 32.88 24.46
CA LYS A 191 4.45 33.79 24.60
C LYS A 191 4.05 34.53 23.31
N TYR A 192 4.79 34.37 22.21
CA TYR A 192 4.50 34.95 20.91
C TYR A 192 3.91 33.92 19.93
N GLY A 193 3.72 32.67 20.38
CA GLY A 193 3.18 31.57 19.58
C GLY A 193 4.23 30.83 18.74
N GLN A 194 5.52 31.07 18.95
CA GLN A 194 6.58 30.31 18.28
C GLN A 194 6.72 28.92 18.91
N LEU A 195 6.67 27.88 18.07
CA LEU A 195 6.90 26.49 18.46
C LEU A 195 8.34 26.11 18.17
N PHE A 196 9.02 25.50 19.13
CA PHE A 196 10.39 25.00 19.00
C PHE A 196 10.41 23.49 19.19
N GLU A 197 11.06 22.79 18.27
CA GLU A 197 11.31 21.36 18.40
C GLU A 197 12.21 21.12 19.61
N GLY A 198 11.69 20.40 20.61
CA GLY A 198 12.40 20.01 21.81
C GLY A 198 13.17 18.72 21.59
N ARG A 199 12.80 17.66 22.29
CA ARG A 199 13.47 16.36 22.26
C ARG A 199 13.60 15.77 20.85
N TYR A 200 14.82 15.38 20.49
CA TYR A 200 15.16 14.77 19.21
C TYR A 200 14.51 13.40 19.04
N GLY A 201 14.04 13.11 17.82
CA GLY A 201 13.48 11.79 17.48
C GLY A 201 12.30 11.83 16.49
N GLY A 202 11.81 13.01 16.13
CA GLY A 202 10.69 13.18 15.18
C GLY A 202 9.38 13.52 15.89
N LEU A 203 8.77 14.64 15.50
CA LEU A 203 7.53 15.12 16.10
C LEU A 203 6.30 14.30 15.68
N ASP A 204 6.40 13.54 14.60
CA ASP A 204 5.40 12.59 14.11
C ASP A 204 5.55 11.19 14.72
N LEU A 205 6.53 10.99 15.61
CA LEU A 205 6.79 9.74 16.31
C LEU A 205 6.50 9.85 17.84
N PRO A 206 6.32 8.73 18.55
CA PRO A 206 6.00 8.64 19.97
C PRO A 206 7.25 8.70 20.85
N VAL A 207 8.08 9.71 20.62
CA VAL A 207 9.35 9.94 21.32
C VAL A 207 9.13 10.12 22.81
N TRP A 208 9.83 9.33 23.63
CA TRP A 208 9.79 9.46 25.09
C TRP A 208 10.39 10.79 25.51
N GLY A 209 9.66 11.52 26.34
CA GLY A 209 10.17 12.69 27.04
C GLY A 209 11.01 12.35 28.28
N ALA A 210 11.45 13.40 28.96
CA ALA A 210 11.85 13.38 30.37
C ALA A 210 11.11 14.50 31.12
N HIS A 211 9.84 14.71 30.79
CA HIS A 211 9.06 15.85 31.23
C HIS A 211 8.19 15.57 32.46
N ALA A 212 7.74 14.33 32.67
CA ALA A 212 6.88 13.94 33.79
C ALA A 212 7.34 12.60 34.35
N GLY A 213 8.04 12.61 35.49
CA GLY A 213 8.51 11.39 36.17
C GLY A 213 7.37 10.39 36.35
N GLY A 214 7.61 9.13 35.98
CA GLY A 214 6.59 8.07 35.97
C GLY A 214 5.61 8.10 34.79
N PHE A 215 5.51 9.19 34.02
CA PHE A 215 4.53 9.37 32.95
C PHE A 215 5.16 9.95 31.68
N ASN A 216 6.41 9.60 31.38
CA ASN A 216 7.11 10.00 30.15
C ASN A 216 6.71 9.15 28.92
N LYS A 217 6.24 7.92 29.16
CA LYS A 217 5.83 6.99 28.10
C LYS A 217 4.41 7.29 27.65
N TYR A 218 4.12 7.06 26.37
CA TYR A 218 2.82 7.30 25.74
C TYR A 218 2.34 8.77 25.74
N THR A 219 3.19 9.73 26.12
CA THR A 219 2.81 11.13 26.28
C THR A 219 3.68 12.04 25.44
N THR A 220 3.10 13.13 24.93
CA THR A 220 3.86 14.23 24.32
C THR A 220 3.86 15.43 25.28
N GLY A 221 5.03 15.88 25.70
CA GLY A 221 5.19 17.05 26.56
C GLY A 221 5.26 18.35 25.76
N ILE A 222 4.33 19.27 26.02
CA ILE A 222 4.35 20.65 25.48
C ILE A 222 4.65 21.60 26.64
N SER A 223 5.74 22.37 26.55
CA SER A 223 6.15 23.31 27.60
C SER A 223 6.00 24.77 27.17
N MET A 224 5.20 25.53 27.91
CA MET A 224 5.06 26.97 27.73
C MET A 224 6.26 27.68 28.37
N LEU A 225 7.02 28.49 27.61
CA LEU A 225 8.16 29.23 28.14
C LEU A 225 7.70 30.37 29.07
N GLY A 226 7.89 30.20 30.37
CA GLY A 226 7.38 31.09 31.42
C GLY A 226 6.80 30.30 32.59
N THR A 227 6.54 30.93 33.74
CA THR A 227 6.07 30.26 34.98
C THR A 227 4.54 30.20 35.16
N TYR A 228 3.81 31.18 34.64
CA TYR A 228 2.34 31.25 34.68
C TYR A 228 1.63 31.02 36.03
N THR A 229 2.31 31.26 37.15
CA THR A 229 1.69 31.25 38.47
C THR A 229 0.83 32.49 38.68
N ASP A 230 1.38 33.68 38.40
CA ASP A 230 0.72 34.97 38.65
C ASP A 230 0.40 35.78 37.39
N VAL A 231 0.93 35.34 36.23
CA VAL A 231 0.64 35.95 34.92
C VAL A 231 0.03 34.89 34.02
N ALA A 232 -1.08 35.19 33.34
CA ALA A 232 -1.70 34.23 32.44
C ALA A 232 -0.85 34.03 31.16
N PRO A 233 -0.85 32.82 30.56
CA PRO A 233 -0.31 32.62 29.21
C PRO A 233 -1.00 33.56 28.20
N SER A 234 -0.26 34.00 27.19
CA SER A 234 -0.83 34.84 26.13
C SER A 234 -1.78 34.05 25.23
N ALA A 235 -2.67 34.76 24.52
CA ALA A 235 -3.59 34.14 23.57
C ALA A 235 -2.85 33.42 22.44
N GLU A 236 -1.75 34.02 21.94
CA GLU A 236 -0.91 33.46 20.88
C GLU A 236 -0.26 32.14 21.30
N GLN A 237 0.20 32.06 22.55
CA GLN A 237 0.79 30.84 23.09
C GLN A 237 -0.23 29.74 23.30
N LEU A 238 -1.41 30.07 23.86
CA LEU A 238 -2.50 29.11 24.04
C LEU A 238 -3.00 28.56 22.70
N GLU A 239 -3.08 29.41 21.67
CA GLU A 239 -3.43 28.99 20.32
C GLU A 239 -2.36 28.08 19.71
N ALA A 240 -1.06 28.40 19.88
CA ALA A 240 0.03 27.56 19.39
C ALA A 240 0.09 26.19 20.08
N VAL A 241 -0.10 26.14 21.41
CA VAL A 241 -0.25 24.89 22.18
C VAL A 241 -1.42 24.06 21.63
N SER A 242 -2.57 24.70 21.43
CA SER A 242 -3.78 24.03 20.95
C SER A 242 -3.62 23.50 19.52
N ARG A 243 -2.98 24.24 18.62
CA ARG A 243 -2.70 23.79 17.24
C ARG A 243 -1.77 22.59 17.20
N PHE A 244 -0.71 22.59 18.00
CA PHE A 244 0.21 21.45 18.05
C PHE A 244 -0.45 20.21 18.66
N ALA A 245 -1.19 20.38 19.76
CA ALA A 245 -1.94 19.28 20.37
C ALA A 245 -3.01 18.72 19.41
N ALA A 246 -3.74 19.59 18.70
CA ALA A 246 -4.74 19.17 17.70
C ALA A 246 -4.11 18.34 16.58
N TRP A 247 -3.00 18.80 15.99
CA TRP A 247 -2.28 18.04 14.97
C TRP A 247 -1.79 16.68 15.46
N LYS A 248 -1.21 16.65 16.67
CA LYS A 248 -0.65 15.43 17.27
C LYS A 248 -1.73 14.41 17.60
N LEU A 249 -2.87 14.84 18.15
CA LEU A 249 -3.95 13.97 18.60
C LEU A 249 -4.86 13.52 17.45
N SER A 250 -5.19 14.38 16.48
CA SER A 250 -5.99 13.97 15.33
C SER A 250 -5.30 12.89 14.51
N ARG A 251 -4.01 13.09 14.21
CA ARG A 251 -3.20 12.12 13.42
C ARG A 251 -2.72 10.91 14.22
N GLY A 252 -2.89 10.94 15.54
CA GLY A 252 -2.64 9.83 16.45
C GLY A 252 -3.92 9.11 16.88
N TYR A 253 -5.07 9.49 16.33
CA TYR A 253 -6.39 8.95 16.63
C TYR A 253 -6.75 9.00 18.11
N ARG A 254 -6.64 10.18 18.73
CA ARG A 254 -6.95 10.41 20.15
C ARG A 254 -8.02 11.47 20.30
N ASP A 255 -9.10 11.12 21.01
CA ASP A 255 -10.15 12.07 21.35
C ASP A 255 -9.62 13.09 22.41
N PRO A 256 -9.57 14.39 22.09
CA PRO A 256 -9.08 15.41 23.02
C PRO A 256 -10.00 15.67 24.20
N ALA A 257 -11.29 15.32 24.09
CA ALA A 257 -12.27 15.39 25.18
C ALA A 257 -12.33 14.10 26.00
N GLY A 258 -11.69 13.03 25.51
CA GLY A 258 -11.66 11.73 26.14
C GLY A 258 -10.75 11.63 27.37
N THR A 259 -10.60 10.39 27.84
CA THR A 259 -9.68 10.03 28.92
C THR A 259 -8.78 8.89 28.49
N VAL A 260 -7.62 8.79 29.15
CA VAL A 260 -6.63 7.74 28.97
C VAL A 260 -6.29 7.12 30.32
N THR A 261 -6.05 5.80 30.34
CA THR A 261 -5.41 5.14 31.49
C THR A 261 -3.92 4.97 31.21
N LEU A 262 -3.08 5.52 32.08
CA LEU A 262 -1.62 5.41 32.04
C LEU A 262 -1.13 4.69 33.29
N VAL A 263 -0.07 3.90 33.15
CA VAL A 263 0.58 3.20 34.28
C VAL A 263 1.79 4.01 34.73
N SER A 264 1.82 4.41 35.99
CA SER A 264 2.95 5.12 36.57
C SER A 264 4.20 4.24 36.56
N GLY A 265 5.31 4.76 36.03
CA GLY A 265 6.65 4.22 36.22
C GLY A 265 7.26 4.51 37.59
N GLY A 266 6.62 5.36 38.41
CA GLY A 266 7.16 5.86 39.67
C GLY A 266 8.39 6.76 39.51
N GLY A 267 9.04 7.06 40.64
CA GLY A 267 10.30 7.82 40.69
C GLY A 267 10.15 9.34 40.49
N GLY A 268 11.22 10.07 40.83
CA GLY A 268 11.29 11.52 40.68
C GLY A 268 10.15 12.25 41.40
N THR A 269 9.42 13.07 40.66
CA THR A 269 8.26 13.83 41.16
C THR A 269 6.94 13.07 41.10
N ALA A 270 6.90 11.80 40.65
CA ALA A 270 5.65 11.07 40.45
C ALA A 270 4.79 11.00 41.73
N LYS A 271 3.51 11.36 41.63
CA LYS A 271 2.53 11.24 42.73
C LYS A 271 2.11 9.81 43.01
N TYR A 272 2.21 8.96 42.01
CA TYR A 272 1.68 7.60 42.03
C TYR A 272 2.83 6.59 42.06
N PRO A 273 2.79 5.59 42.97
CA PRO A 273 3.76 4.50 42.99
C PRO A 273 3.86 3.78 41.64
N GLN A 274 5.01 3.16 41.38
CA GLN A 274 5.20 2.35 40.18
C GLN A 274 4.13 1.26 40.07
N GLY A 275 3.59 1.07 38.87
CA GLY A 275 2.54 0.09 38.57
C GLY A 275 1.12 0.59 38.84
N THR A 276 0.94 1.81 39.36
CA THR A 276 -0.39 2.38 39.59
C THR A 276 -1.02 2.81 38.27
N GLU A 277 -2.22 2.31 37.97
CA GLU A 277 -3.05 2.79 36.87
C GLU A 277 -3.75 4.10 37.27
N VAL A 278 -3.67 5.10 36.40
CA VAL A 278 -4.25 6.42 36.61
C VAL A 278 -5.02 6.83 35.37
N THR A 279 -6.30 7.14 35.54
CA THR A 279 -7.16 7.69 34.49
C THR A 279 -7.06 9.21 34.48
N LEU A 280 -6.70 9.77 33.34
CA LEU A 280 -6.45 11.19 33.13
C LEU A 280 -7.21 11.67 31.89
N PRO A 281 -7.59 12.94 31.80
CA PRO A 281 -8.01 13.53 30.53
C PRO A 281 -6.91 13.37 29.47
N THR A 282 -7.26 13.22 28.18
CA THR A 282 -6.27 13.06 27.09
C THR A 282 -5.25 14.22 27.03
N ILE A 283 -5.65 15.41 27.48
CA ILE A 283 -4.77 16.57 27.66
C ILE A 283 -4.79 16.93 29.14
N TYR A 284 -3.67 16.87 29.84
CA TYR A 284 -3.61 17.12 31.29
C TYR A 284 -2.36 17.93 31.67
N GLY A 285 -2.33 18.51 32.87
CA GLY A 285 -1.17 19.27 33.36
C GLY A 285 -0.19 18.36 34.09
N HIS A 286 1.10 18.68 34.09
CA HIS A 286 2.11 17.90 34.85
C HIS A 286 1.72 17.72 36.32
N ARG A 287 1.13 18.75 36.95
CA ARG A 287 0.60 18.70 38.32
C ARG A 287 -0.42 17.58 38.56
N ASP A 288 -1.09 17.04 37.55
CA ASP A 288 -2.04 15.92 37.72
C ASP A 288 -1.32 14.61 38.06
N VAL A 289 -0.05 14.48 37.69
CA VAL A 289 0.76 13.26 37.84
C VAL A 289 2.03 13.43 38.66
N GLY A 290 2.51 14.66 38.86
CA GLY A 290 3.73 14.98 39.59
C GLY A 290 3.53 15.99 40.72
N TYR A 291 4.35 15.89 41.77
CA TYR A 291 4.51 16.91 42.81
C TYR A 291 5.27 18.12 42.23
N THR A 292 4.51 19.03 41.63
CA THR A 292 5.04 20.21 40.95
C THR A 292 3.97 21.31 40.85
N GLU A 293 4.41 22.54 40.64
CA GLU A 293 3.54 23.67 40.31
C GLU A 293 3.18 23.72 38.82
N CYS A 294 3.92 23.02 37.94
CA CYS A 294 3.71 23.01 36.49
C CYS A 294 2.28 22.58 36.10
N PRO A 295 1.55 23.32 35.24
CA PRO A 295 1.99 24.43 34.38
C PRO A 295 1.74 25.83 34.94
N GLY A 296 1.79 26.01 36.27
CA GLY A 296 1.46 27.26 36.95
C GLY A 296 -0.03 27.36 37.21
N GLU A 297 -0.44 28.17 38.18
CA GLU A 297 -1.84 28.24 38.59
C GLU A 297 -2.73 28.79 37.48
N LEU A 298 -2.38 29.92 36.87
CA LEU A 298 -3.15 30.51 35.77
C LEU A 298 -3.04 29.70 34.48
N GLY A 299 -1.90 29.03 34.25
CA GLY A 299 -1.74 28.10 33.13
C GLY A 299 -2.63 26.86 33.27
N TYR A 300 -2.75 26.29 34.47
CA TYR A 300 -3.58 25.11 34.72
C TYR A 300 -5.07 25.41 34.55
N GLN A 301 -5.51 26.61 34.92
CA GLN A 301 -6.90 27.06 34.70
C GLN A 301 -7.28 27.10 33.22
N GLN A 302 -6.30 27.15 32.30
CA GLN A 302 -6.56 27.12 30.84
C GLN A 302 -6.80 25.71 30.28
N LEU A 303 -6.55 24.63 31.03
CA LEU A 303 -6.66 23.26 30.50
C LEU A 303 -8.04 22.94 29.89
N PRO A 304 -9.19 23.33 30.49
CA PRO A 304 -10.49 23.15 29.84
C PRO A 304 -10.62 23.90 28.51
N ALA A 305 -10.14 25.14 28.44
CA ALA A 305 -10.17 25.95 27.23
C ALA A 305 -9.27 25.37 26.13
N ILE A 306 -8.09 24.86 26.49
CA ILE A 306 -7.19 24.15 25.57
C ILE A 306 -7.88 22.90 25.00
N ARG A 307 -8.50 22.06 25.84
CA ARG A 307 -9.22 20.85 25.35
C ARG A 307 -10.33 21.21 24.37
N GLN A 308 -11.14 22.21 24.71
CA GLN A 308 -12.19 22.69 23.83
C GLN A 308 -11.61 23.18 22.49
N ARG A 309 -10.59 24.03 22.55
CA ARG A 309 -9.95 24.59 21.36
C ARG A 309 -9.31 23.52 20.48
N VAL A 310 -8.69 22.52 21.09
CA VAL A 310 -8.15 21.36 20.38
C VAL A 310 -9.26 20.59 19.66
N GLY A 311 -10.40 20.33 20.31
CA GLY A 311 -11.55 19.70 19.68
C GLY A 311 -12.08 20.48 18.47
N GLU A 312 -12.19 21.80 18.59
CA GLU A 312 -12.58 22.69 17.47
C GLU A 312 -11.60 22.61 16.30
N LEU A 313 -10.29 22.60 16.58
CA LEU A 313 -9.23 22.56 15.57
C LEU A 313 -9.11 21.19 14.88
N MET A 314 -9.43 20.11 15.58
CA MET A 314 -9.38 18.75 15.03
C MET A 314 -10.50 18.51 14.01
N GLY A 315 -11.65 19.17 14.17
CA GLY A 315 -12.80 18.99 13.28
C GLY A 315 -13.26 17.53 13.21
N ASP A 316 -13.69 17.09 12.02
CA ASP A 316 -14.06 15.69 11.77
C ASP A 316 -12.83 14.83 11.43
N TRP A 317 -11.92 14.69 12.41
CA TRP A 317 -10.73 13.85 12.29
C TRP A 317 -11.07 12.36 12.13
N THR A 318 -12.27 11.96 12.54
CA THR A 318 -12.80 10.60 12.40
C THR A 318 -13.22 10.25 10.98
N SER A 319 -13.29 11.22 10.06
CA SER A 319 -13.59 10.95 8.64
C SER A 319 -12.44 10.30 7.86
N SER A 320 -11.24 10.19 8.44
CA SER A 320 -10.11 9.56 7.75
C SER A 320 -10.43 8.10 7.38
N PRO A 321 -10.25 7.69 6.11
CA PRO A 321 -10.43 6.30 5.69
C PRO A 321 -9.51 5.32 6.43
N ILE A 322 -8.30 5.77 6.79
CA ILE A 322 -7.36 4.94 7.55
C ILE A 322 -7.81 4.85 9.02
N TYR A 323 -8.32 5.95 9.60
CA TYR A 323 -8.93 5.89 10.93
C TYR A 323 -10.13 4.92 10.95
N GLN A 324 -11.03 5.02 9.98
CA GLN A 324 -12.21 4.15 9.89
C GLN A 324 -11.81 2.68 9.78
N ARG A 325 -10.82 2.37 8.94
CA ARG A 325 -10.23 1.02 8.85
C ARG A 325 -9.66 0.57 10.19
N TRP A 326 -8.78 1.37 10.79
CA TRP A 326 -8.14 1.07 12.07
C TRP A 326 -9.17 0.85 13.19
N GLN A 327 -10.23 1.66 13.24
CA GLN A 327 -11.32 1.54 14.19
C GLN A 327 -12.12 0.25 13.96
N SER A 328 -12.39 -0.12 12.70
CA SER A 328 -13.06 -1.39 12.34
C SER A 328 -12.23 -2.62 12.69
N ASP A 329 -10.90 -2.50 12.68
CA ASP A 329 -9.96 -3.55 13.09
C ASP A 329 -9.82 -3.67 14.62
N GLY A 330 -10.51 -2.83 15.41
CA GLY A 330 -10.50 -2.88 16.87
C GLY A 330 -9.58 -1.85 17.54
N GLY A 331 -9.10 -0.85 16.80
CA GLY A 331 -8.31 0.26 17.32
C GLY A 331 -6.97 -0.20 17.93
N ASP A 332 -6.59 0.39 19.06
CA ASP A 332 -5.34 0.08 19.79
C ASP A 332 -5.24 -1.41 20.20
N SER A 333 -6.39 -2.12 20.31
CA SER A 333 -6.44 -3.55 20.68
C SER A 333 -6.53 -4.48 19.46
N GLY A 334 -6.63 -3.90 18.26
CA GLY A 334 -6.69 -4.62 16.99
C GLY A 334 -5.33 -5.14 16.53
N PRO A 335 -5.28 -5.85 15.40
CA PRO A 335 -4.05 -6.42 14.84
C PRO A 335 -3.03 -5.35 14.42
N LEU A 336 -3.47 -4.14 14.07
CA LEU A 336 -2.57 -3.02 13.77
C LEU A 336 -1.96 -2.41 15.06
N GLY A 337 -2.64 -2.54 16.21
CA GLY A 337 -2.23 -1.86 17.43
C GLY A 337 -2.34 -0.33 17.34
N GLY A 338 -1.59 0.38 18.19
CA GLY A 338 -1.61 1.84 18.23
C GLY A 338 -0.82 2.50 17.09
N VAL A 339 -1.22 3.73 16.75
CA VAL A 339 -0.53 4.54 15.73
C VAL A 339 0.90 4.83 16.20
N TYR A 340 1.90 4.31 15.46
CA TYR A 340 3.32 4.53 15.73
C TYR A 340 3.83 5.78 15.02
N GLN A 341 3.53 5.97 13.74
CA GLN A 341 3.83 7.21 13.05
C GLN A 341 2.52 7.88 12.65
N LEU A 342 2.38 9.16 13.00
CA LEU A 342 1.16 9.92 12.72
C LEU A 342 0.72 9.79 11.26
N GLU A 343 -0.59 9.75 11.04
CA GLU A 343 -1.16 9.77 9.69
C GLU A 343 -0.68 11.00 8.91
N GLN A 344 -0.25 10.78 7.68
CA GLN A 344 0.35 11.78 6.79
C GLN A 344 -0.29 11.72 5.42
N ALA A 345 -0.22 12.85 4.70
CA ALA A 345 -0.52 12.85 3.27
C ALA A 345 0.53 11.99 2.53
N ALA A 346 0.06 11.30 1.51
CA ALA A 346 0.85 10.55 0.54
C ALA A 346 0.61 11.13 -0.87
N ALA A 347 1.27 10.57 -1.89
CA ALA A 347 1.18 11.06 -3.26
C ALA A 347 -0.28 11.09 -3.78
N ASP A 348 -0.56 12.01 -4.71
CA ASP A 348 -1.85 12.10 -5.42
C ASP A 348 -3.08 12.20 -4.50
N GLY A 349 -2.92 12.83 -3.34
CA GLY A 349 -4.00 13.02 -2.36
C GLY A 349 -4.32 11.80 -1.51
N GLY A 350 -3.48 10.76 -1.56
CA GLY A 350 -3.60 9.61 -0.68
C GLY A 350 -3.16 9.91 0.76
N LEU A 351 -3.30 8.90 1.60
CA LEU A 351 -2.95 8.94 3.02
C LEU A 351 -2.08 7.74 3.38
N ARG A 352 -1.26 7.89 4.42
CA ARG A 352 -0.47 6.79 4.98
C ARG A 352 -0.31 6.94 6.49
N THR A 353 -0.17 5.83 7.18
CA THR A 353 0.25 5.80 8.59
C THR A 353 1.06 4.53 8.87
N THR A 354 1.81 4.54 9.97
CA THR A 354 2.64 3.40 10.39
C THR A 354 2.22 2.94 11.78
N PHE A 355 2.18 1.63 11.94
CA PHE A 355 1.73 0.88 13.10
C PHE A 355 2.84 -0.07 13.58
N ASP A 356 2.55 -0.84 14.64
CA ASP A 356 3.40 -1.91 15.16
C ASP A 356 4.89 -1.53 15.28
N SER A 357 5.16 -0.42 15.98
CA SER A 357 6.52 0.10 16.20
C SER A 357 7.35 0.30 14.91
N GLY A 358 6.70 0.54 13.78
CA GLY A 358 7.34 0.73 12.48
C GLY A 358 7.17 -0.43 11.50
N ALA A 359 6.72 -1.60 11.96
CA ALA A 359 6.74 -2.83 11.17
C ALA A 359 5.62 -2.93 10.11
N ALA A 360 4.51 -2.23 10.32
CA ALA A 360 3.33 -2.28 9.46
C ALA A 360 2.89 -0.88 9.03
N SER A 361 2.40 -0.72 7.81
CA SER A 361 1.81 0.54 7.34
C SER A 361 0.49 0.29 6.64
N VAL A 362 -0.43 1.24 6.78
CA VAL A 362 -1.64 1.30 5.96
C VAL A 362 -1.52 2.48 5.02
N TYR A 363 -1.76 2.23 3.74
CA TYR A 363 -1.83 3.24 2.69
C TYR A 363 -3.24 3.30 2.13
N TRP A 364 -3.72 4.50 1.86
CA TRP A 364 -5.02 4.74 1.24
C TRP A 364 -4.90 5.64 0.03
N SER A 365 -5.63 5.31 -1.03
CA SER A 365 -5.98 6.25 -2.10
C SER A 365 -7.45 6.05 -2.49
N ALA A 366 -8.06 7.07 -3.10
CA ALA A 366 -9.44 6.98 -3.55
C ALA A 366 -9.70 5.80 -4.51
N GLY A 367 -8.71 5.43 -5.32
CA GLY A 367 -8.82 4.33 -6.28
C GLY A 367 -8.55 2.93 -5.72
N THR A 368 -8.00 2.81 -4.51
CA THR A 368 -7.64 1.50 -3.93
C THR A 368 -8.31 1.20 -2.60
N GLY A 369 -8.66 2.20 -1.81
CA GLY A 369 -9.04 1.97 -0.41
C GLY A 369 -7.82 1.82 0.49
N ALA A 370 -8.06 1.49 1.77
CA ALA A 370 -7.02 1.45 2.80
C ALA A 370 -6.48 0.03 2.96
N HIS A 371 -5.20 -0.15 2.65
CA HIS A 371 -4.55 -1.47 2.60
C HIS A 371 -3.27 -1.56 3.42
N LEU A 372 -3.13 -2.68 4.14
CA LEU A 372 -1.96 -3.05 4.92
C LEU A 372 -0.81 -3.55 4.03
N ILE A 373 0.38 -3.01 4.27
CA ILE A 373 1.65 -3.49 3.75
C ILE A 373 2.70 -3.56 4.87
N GLN A 374 3.46 -4.65 4.93
CA GLN A 374 4.40 -4.89 6.02
C GLN A 374 5.59 -5.76 5.60
N GLY A 375 6.58 -5.85 6.50
CA GLY A 375 7.71 -6.77 6.39
C GLY A 375 8.48 -6.71 5.06
N PRO A 376 9.04 -7.84 4.58
CA PRO A 376 9.84 -7.88 3.35
C PRO A 376 9.11 -7.42 2.08
N ILE A 377 7.78 -7.53 2.05
CA ILE A 377 6.96 -7.03 0.94
C ILE A 377 7.01 -5.51 0.91
N ARG A 378 6.81 -4.86 2.06
CA ARG A 378 6.96 -3.40 2.20
C ARG A 378 8.37 -2.94 1.83
N ASP A 379 9.40 -3.61 2.34
CA ASP A 379 10.80 -3.25 2.05
C ASP A 379 11.11 -3.30 0.54
N THR A 380 10.52 -4.27 -0.17
CA THR A 380 10.66 -4.40 -1.63
C THR A 380 9.89 -3.31 -2.36
N TRP A 381 8.68 -2.99 -1.91
CA TRP A 381 7.89 -1.89 -2.45
C TRP A 381 8.57 -0.54 -2.27
N ASP A 382 9.17 -0.30 -1.10
CA ASP A 382 9.90 0.93 -0.76
C ASP A 382 11.16 1.11 -1.64
N ARG A 383 11.89 0.02 -1.95
CA ARG A 383 13.00 0.05 -2.94
C ARG A 383 12.56 0.57 -4.31
N TYR A 384 11.29 0.43 -4.65
CA TYR A 384 10.73 0.84 -5.93
C TYR A 384 9.97 2.17 -5.89
N GLY A 385 10.13 2.93 -4.80
CA GLY A 385 9.56 4.27 -4.65
C GLY A 385 8.16 4.29 -4.06
N SER A 386 7.75 3.20 -3.41
CA SER A 386 6.47 3.10 -2.70
C SER A 386 5.29 3.48 -3.61
N GLU A 387 4.38 4.33 -3.14
CA GLU A 387 3.19 4.76 -3.88
C GLU A 387 3.51 5.61 -5.11
N THR A 388 4.69 6.24 -5.15
CA THR A 388 5.16 7.04 -6.30
C THR A 388 5.81 6.17 -7.39
N GLY A 389 6.12 4.92 -7.04
CA GLY A 389 6.75 3.93 -7.89
C GLY A 389 5.90 3.46 -9.08
N HIS A 390 6.45 2.53 -9.85
CA HIS A 390 5.73 1.89 -10.97
C HIS A 390 4.65 0.90 -10.49
N LEU A 391 4.75 0.41 -9.26
CA LEU A 391 3.70 -0.41 -8.64
C LEU A 391 2.49 0.42 -8.20
N GLY A 392 2.72 1.63 -7.70
CA GLY A 392 1.66 2.49 -7.15
C GLY A 392 1.15 2.00 -5.78
N TYR A 393 -0.07 2.40 -5.43
CA TYR A 393 -0.73 2.00 -4.18
C TYR A 393 -1.04 0.49 -4.12
N PRO A 394 -0.98 -0.12 -2.92
CA PRO A 394 -1.50 -1.47 -2.70
C PRO A 394 -3.01 -1.55 -2.99
N LYS A 395 -3.45 -2.64 -3.64
CA LYS A 395 -4.86 -2.97 -3.96
C LYS A 395 -5.43 -4.04 -3.02
N THR A 396 -4.58 -4.70 -2.24
CA THR A 396 -4.97 -5.72 -1.27
C THR A 396 -4.20 -5.50 0.02
N ASP A 397 -4.74 -6.02 1.11
CA ASP A 397 -3.92 -6.30 2.30
C ASP A 397 -2.90 -7.41 1.97
N GLU A 398 -1.95 -7.62 2.88
CA GLU A 398 -1.05 -8.77 2.80
C GLU A 398 -1.84 -10.07 3.06
N HIS A 399 -1.88 -10.96 2.08
CA HIS A 399 -2.58 -12.23 2.18
C HIS A 399 -1.62 -13.42 2.17
N ALA A 400 -1.99 -14.48 2.88
CA ALA A 400 -1.38 -15.79 2.68
C ALA A 400 -1.70 -16.31 1.29
N THR A 401 -0.70 -16.92 0.64
CA THR A 401 -0.94 -17.59 -0.63
C THR A 401 -1.83 -18.83 -0.46
N PRO A 402 -2.66 -19.17 -1.45
CA PRO A 402 -3.52 -20.36 -1.43
C PRO A 402 -2.82 -21.71 -1.20
N ASP A 403 -1.51 -21.83 -1.42
CA ASP A 403 -0.73 -23.03 -1.10
C ASP A 403 -0.19 -23.06 0.35
N GLY A 404 -0.41 -21.99 1.12
CA GLY A 404 0.00 -21.85 2.52
C GLY A 404 1.47 -21.52 2.76
N VAL A 405 2.27 -21.29 1.70
CA VAL A 405 3.73 -21.12 1.83
C VAL A 405 4.15 -19.66 1.94
N GLY A 406 3.55 -18.79 1.13
CA GLY A 406 3.98 -17.41 0.95
C GLY A 406 3.01 -16.36 1.46
N ARG A 407 3.38 -15.11 1.21
CA ARG A 407 2.58 -13.90 1.41
C ARG A 407 2.61 -13.04 0.15
N TYR A 408 1.58 -12.25 -0.10
CA TYR A 408 1.58 -11.32 -1.23
C TYR A 408 0.70 -10.09 -1.02
N ASN A 409 1.02 -9.03 -1.76
CA ASN A 409 0.13 -7.90 -2.04
C ASN A 409 0.01 -7.71 -3.57
N HIS A 410 -1.16 -7.25 -4.02
CA HIS A 410 -1.36 -6.72 -5.37
C HIS A 410 -1.31 -5.19 -5.37
N PHE A 411 -0.94 -4.59 -6.51
CA PHE A 411 -0.75 -3.14 -6.65
C PHE A 411 -1.48 -2.59 -7.87
N ALA A 412 -1.91 -1.33 -7.77
CA ALA A 412 -2.92 -0.76 -8.67
C ALA A 412 -2.40 -0.28 -10.03
N LYS A 413 -1.12 0.10 -10.17
CA LYS A 413 -0.62 0.81 -11.36
C LYS A 413 -0.31 -0.12 -12.53
N GLU A 414 0.95 -0.50 -12.76
CA GLU A 414 1.31 -1.38 -13.90
C GLU A 414 0.82 -2.84 -13.75
N GLY A 415 -0.20 -3.09 -12.91
CA GLY A 415 -0.70 -4.41 -12.59
C GLY A 415 0.39 -5.26 -11.94
N GLY A 416 0.93 -4.79 -10.81
CA GLY A 416 2.07 -5.40 -10.13
C GLY A 416 1.67 -6.29 -8.96
N SER A 417 2.59 -7.16 -8.54
CA SER A 417 2.48 -7.92 -7.30
C SER A 417 3.86 -8.15 -6.71
N ILE A 418 3.90 -8.23 -5.39
CA ILE A 418 5.10 -8.66 -4.67
C ILE A 418 4.70 -9.92 -3.90
N TYR A 419 5.44 -11.00 -4.13
CA TYR A 419 5.29 -12.26 -3.43
C TYR A 419 6.52 -12.55 -2.60
N TRP A 420 6.33 -13.04 -1.38
CA TRP A 420 7.38 -13.41 -0.46
C TRP A 420 7.23 -14.86 0.00
N THR A 421 8.36 -15.56 0.13
CA THR A 421 8.47 -16.80 0.89
C THR A 421 9.78 -16.80 1.70
N PRO A 422 9.90 -17.65 2.74
CA PRO A 422 11.16 -17.83 3.45
C PRO A 422 12.33 -18.29 2.55
N GLU A 423 12.05 -19.02 1.47
CA GLU A 423 13.08 -19.55 0.57
C GLU A 423 13.54 -18.53 -0.47
N THR A 424 12.60 -17.79 -1.05
CA THR A 424 12.88 -16.89 -2.18
C THR A 424 13.17 -15.47 -1.74
N GLY A 425 12.65 -15.02 -0.59
CA GLY A 425 12.51 -13.60 -0.29
C GLY A 425 11.37 -12.96 -1.08
N ALA A 426 11.23 -11.64 -0.95
CA ALA A 426 10.19 -10.85 -1.59
C ALA A 426 10.65 -10.39 -2.98
N HIS A 427 9.82 -10.65 -4.00
CA HIS A 427 10.12 -10.29 -5.37
C HIS A 427 8.90 -9.70 -6.07
N GLU A 428 9.15 -8.68 -6.88
CA GLU A 428 8.18 -8.00 -7.72
C GLU A 428 7.98 -8.70 -9.07
N ILE A 429 6.73 -8.75 -9.53
CA ILE A 429 6.31 -9.21 -10.86
C ILE A 429 5.19 -8.30 -11.36
N ARG A 430 5.24 -7.85 -12.62
CA ARG A 430 4.25 -6.92 -13.17
C ARG A 430 3.85 -7.21 -14.62
N GLY A 431 2.88 -6.44 -15.10
CA GLY A 431 2.47 -6.37 -16.50
C GLY A 431 2.24 -7.74 -17.14
N ALA A 432 2.80 -7.93 -18.33
CA ALA A 432 2.60 -9.13 -19.12
C ALA A 432 3.22 -10.40 -18.50
N ILE A 433 4.33 -10.27 -17.77
CA ILE A 433 4.96 -11.41 -17.11
C ILE A 433 4.07 -11.91 -15.95
N ARG A 434 3.58 -11.00 -15.12
CA ARG A 434 2.60 -11.33 -14.07
C ARG A 434 1.35 -11.96 -14.66
N SER A 435 0.82 -11.39 -15.74
CA SER A 435 -0.38 -11.90 -16.41
C SER A 435 -0.20 -13.34 -16.92
N LYS A 436 0.97 -13.65 -17.50
CA LYS A 436 1.31 -15.01 -17.92
C LYS A 436 1.44 -15.95 -16.72
N TRP A 437 2.08 -15.52 -15.64
CA TRP A 437 2.18 -16.35 -14.44
C TRP A 437 0.80 -16.62 -13.80
N ALA A 438 -0.09 -15.63 -13.81
CA ALA A 438 -1.49 -15.76 -13.39
C ALA A 438 -2.25 -16.80 -14.22
N GLU A 439 -2.13 -16.75 -15.55
CA GLU A 439 -2.73 -17.72 -16.49
C GLU A 439 -2.28 -19.16 -16.20
N LEU A 440 -1.03 -19.34 -15.76
CA LEU A 440 -0.47 -20.64 -15.40
C LEU A 440 -0.91 -21.13 -14.01
N GLY A 441 -1.66 -20.33 -13.26
CA GLY A 441 -2.13 -20.66 -11.91
C GLY A 441 -1.22 -20.19 -10.78
N TRP A 442 -0.50 -19.08 -10.96
CA TRP A 442 0.28 -18.41 -9.90
C TRP A 442 1.29 -19.35 -9.22
N GLU A 443 1.39 -19.32 -7.89
CA GLU A 443 2.29 -20.15 -7.09
C GLU A 443 1.96 -21.65 -7.13
N ARG A 444 0.75 -22.02 -7.59
CA ARG A 444 0.37 -23.41 -7.85
C ARG A 444 0.81 -23.91 -9.21
N SER A 445 1.29 -23.02 -10.09
CA SER A 445 1.86 -23.39 -11.38
C SER A 445 3.16 -24.19 -11.23
N VAL A 446 3.62 -24.78 -12.33
CA VAL A 446 4.93 -25.44 -12.41
C VAL A 446 6.10 -24.51 -12.06
N LEU A 447 5.92 -23.19 -12.21
CA LEU A 447 6.97 -22.20 -11.96
C LEU A 447 7.20 -21.96 -10.46
N ARG A 448 6.15 -22.09 -9.63
CA ARG A 448 6.11 -21.70 -8.21
C ARG A 448 6.44 -20.22 -8.02
N TYR A 449 7.24 -19.88 -7.01
CA TYR A 449 7.49 -18.50 -6.59
C TYR A 449 8.57 -17.80 -7.42
N PRO A 450 8.47 -16.47 -7.57
CA PRO A 450 9.53 -15.64 -8.14
C PRO A 450 10.80 -15.72 -7.29
N LYS A 451 11.95 -15.65 -7.96
CA LYS A 451 13.31 -15.60 -7.37
C LYS A 451 14.06 -14.31 -7.70
N THR A 452 13.49 -13.50 -8.58
CA THR A 452 14.01 -12.19 -8.96
C THR A 452 12.84 -11.23 -9.10
N ASP A 453 13.11 -9.96 -8.81
CA ASP A 453 12.32 -8.84 -9.33
C ASP A 453 12.33 -8.85 -10.87
N GLU A 454 11.45 -8.06 -11.52
CA GLU A 454 11.42 -7.99 -12.97
C GLU A 454 12.62 -7.20 -13.52
N HIS A 455 13.41 -7.86 -14.36
CA HIS A 455 14.61 -7.27 -14.95
C HIS A 455 14.51 -7.13 -16.46
N GLY A 456 15.18 -6.10 -17.01
CA GLY A 456 15.46 -6.04 -18.44
C GLY A 456 16.43 -7.15 -18.84
N THR A 457 16.24 -7.75 -20.01
CA THR A 457 17.18 -8.75 -20.52
C THR A 457 18.53 -8.11 -20.87
N PRO A 458 19.65 -8.85 -20.73
CA PRO A 458 21.00 -8.35 -21.05
C PRO A 458 21.19 -7.80 -22.47
N ASP A 459 20.39 -8.20 -23.45
CA ASP A 459 20.44 -7.66 -24.82
C ASP A 459 19.63 -6.36 -25.00
N GLY A 460 18.91 -5.90 -23.96
CA GLY A 460 18.15 -4.66 -23.94
C GLY A 460 16.79 -4.72 -24.66
N VAL A 461 16.32 -5.90 -25.07
CA VAL A 461 15.10 -6.03 -25.90
C VAL A 461 13.86 -6.41 -25.10
N GLY A 462 14.03 -7.26 -24.08
CA GLY A 462 12.94 -7.89 -23.35
C GLY A 462 13.01 -7.66 -21.86
N ARG A 463 12.11 -8.34 -21.15
CA ARG A 463 12.04 -8.37 -19.69
C ARG A 463 11.85 -9.80 -19.22
N TYR A 464 12.23 -10.11 -17.99
CA TYR A 464 12.07 -11.44 -17.43
C TYR A 464 11.96 -11.44 -15.90
N ASN A 465 11.32 -12.49 -15.39
CA ASN A 465 11.47 -12.95 -14.01
C ASN A 465 11.96 -14.40 -14.02
N HIS A 466 12.87 -14.73 -13.11
CA HIS A 466 13.15 -16.12 -12.77
C HIS A 466 12.23 -16.57 -11.65
N PHE A 467 11.78 -17.82 -11.75
CA PHE A 467 10.99 -18.50 -10.73
C PHE A 467 11.77 -19.70 -10.21
N GLN A 468 11.29 -20.35 -9.14
CA GLN A 468 11.97 -21.51 -8.54
C GLN A 468 12.30 -22.59 -9.58
N TYR A 469 11.35 -22.91 -10.46
CA TYR A 469 11.52 -24.01 -11.42
C TYR A 469 11.46 -23.59 -12.89
N GLY A 470 11.43 -22.28 -13.17
CA GLY A 470 11.35 -21.79 -14.54
C GLY A 470 11.69 -20.31 -14.68
N SER A 471 11.28 -19.74 -15.80
CA SER A 471 11.39 -18.31 -16.09
C SER A 471 10.22 -17.91 -16.96
N VAL A 472 9.82 -16.64 -16.89
CA VAL A 472 8.94 -16.04 -17.90
C VAL A 472 9.71 -14.91 -18.56
N TYR A 473 9.74 -14.91 -19.90
CA TYR A 473 10.37 -13.86 -20.69
C TYR A 473 9.31 -13.17 -21.54
N TRP A 474 9.42 -11.85 -21.66
CA TRP A 474 8.55 -11.02 -22.47
C TRP A 474 9.35 -10.15 -23.44
N THR A 475 8.83 -10.00 -24.66
CA THR A 475 9.22 -8.92 -25.58
C THR A 475 7.97 -8.35 -26.25
N PRO A 476 8.02 -7.13 -26.79
CA PRO A 476 6.92 -6.59 -27.60
C PRO A 476 6.53 -7.48 -28.79
N SER A 477 7.48 -8.23 -29.35
CA SER A 477 7.27 -9.04 -30.56
C SER A 477 6.72 -10.44 -30.30
N THR A 478 6.95 -10.98 -29.09
CA THR A 478 6.59 -12.36 -28.75
C THR A 478 5.45 -12.44 -27.73
N GLY A 479 5.25 -11.40 -26.92
CA GLY A 479 4.49 -11.54 -25.68
C GLY A 479 5.28 -12.30 -24.61
N ALA A 480 4.62 -12.58 -23.48
CA ALA A 480 5.21 -13.28 -22.33
C ALA A 480 5.04 -14.80 -22.49
N HIS A 481 6.13 -15.55 -22.29
CA HIS A 481 6.14 -17.02 -22.41
C HIS A 481 6.96 -17.65 -21.29
N ALA A 482 6.43 -18.73 -20.73
CA ALA A 482 7.06 -19.53 -19.71
C ALA A 482 7.98 -20.60 -20.31
N ILE A 483 9.16 -20.73 -19.70
CA ILE A 483 10.15 -21.75 -20.04
C ILE A 483 10.70 -22.38 -18.77
N TYR A 484 10.69 -23.72 -18.71
CA TYR A 484 11.05 -24.46 -17.50
C TYR A 484 11.75 -25.78 -17.83
N GLY A 485 12.10 -26.54 -16.78
CA GLY A 485 12.66 -27.88 -16.90
C GLY A 485 13.91 -27.99 -17.80
N ALA A 486 13.99 -29.10 -18.54
CA ALA A 486 15.15 -29.42 -19.38
C ALA A 486 15.29 -28.48 -20.58
N ILE A 487 14.18 -27.94 -21.09
CA ILE A 487 14.19 -27.00 -22.23
C ILE A 487 14.80 -25.67 -21.80
N LYS A 488 14.40 -25.12 -20.64
CA LYS A 488 15.06 -23.96 -20.03
C LYS A 488 16.56 -24.19 -19.88
N SER A 489 16.96 -25.34 -19.32
CA SER A 489 18.37 -25.68 -19.12
C SER A 489 19.16 -25.73 -20.43
N LYS A 490 18.59 -26.28 -21.50
CA LYS A 490 19.24 -26.26 -22.83
C LYS A 490 19.35 -24.85 -23.38
N TRP A 491 18.30 -24.04 -23.30
CA TRP A 491 18.35 -22.65 -23.78
C TRP A 491 19.38 -21.81 -22.99
N ALA A 492 19.48 -22.03 -21.68
CA ALA A 492 20.49 -21.43 -20.83
C ALA A 492 21.92 -21.79 -21.28
N GLN A 493 22.18 -23.07 -21.58
CA GLN A 493 23.49 -23.53 -22.10
C GLN A 493 23.86 -22.87 -23.42
N LEU A 494 22.87 -22.50 -24.24
CA LEU A 494 23.08 -21.82 -25.53
C LEU A 494 23.26 -20.30 -25.38
N GLY A 495 23.13 -19.76 -24.17
CA GLY A 495 23.28 -18.33 -23.89
C GLY A 495 21.96 -17.54 -23.90
N TRP A 496 20.84 -18.17 -23.55
CA TRP A 496 19.55 -17.51 -23.34
C TRP A 496 19.09 -16.67 -24.55
N GLU A 497 18.59 -15.45 -24.33
CA GLU A 497 18.11 -14.54 -25.38
C GLU A 497 19.21 -14.07 -26.35
N ARG A 498 20.48 -14.20 -25.97
CA ARG A 498 21.64 -13.94 -26.84
C ARG A 498 22.01 -15.13 -27.73
N SER A 499 21.40 -16.29 -27.51
CA SER A 499 21.61 -17.49 -28.33
C SER A 499 21.05 -17.31 -29.74
N VAL A 500 21.41 -18.26 -30.62
CA VAL A 500 20.84 -18.37 -31.97
C VAL A 500 19.32 -18.54 -31.98
N LEU A 501 18.72 -18.98 -30.87
CA LEU A 501 17.27 -19.20 -30.77
C LEU A 501 16.50 -17.90 -30.48
N ARG A 502 17.14 -16.95 -29.78
CA ARG A 502 16.53 -15.74 -29.20
C ARG A 502 15.36 -16.07 -28.27
N TYR A 503 14.28 -15.30 -28.30
CA TYR A 503 13.19 -15.40 -27.33
C TYR A 503 12.21 -16.54 -27.61
N PRO A 504 11.59 -17.12 -26.57
CA PRO A 504 10.47 -18.04 -26.73
C PRO A 504 9.29 -17.36 -27.43
N LYS A 505 8.59 -18.13 -28.26
CA LYS A 505 7.34 -17.76 -28.95
C LYS A 505 6.12 -18.54 -28.46
N THR A 506 6.35 -19.57 -27.67
CA THR A 506 5.31 -20.40 -27.06
C THR A 506 5.71 -20.73 -25.63
N ASP A 507 4.71 -20.99 -24.81
CA ASP A 507 4.89 -21.77 -23.59
C ASP A 507 5.37 -23.21 -23.95
N GLU A 508 5.78 -23.96 -22.93
CA GLU A 508 6.19 -25.36 -23.13
C GLU A 508 4.96 -26.26 -23.30
N HIS A 509 4.87 -26.92 -24.46
CA HIS A 509 3.77 -27.81 -24.81
C HIS A 509 4.22 -29.27 -24.87
N GLY A 510 3.29 -30.20 -24.64
CA GLY A 510 3.48 -31.59 -25.03
C GLY A 510 3.52 -31.70 -26.55
N THR A 511 4.38 -32.58 -27.09
CA THR A 511 4.38 -32.85 -28.53
C THR A 511 3.10 -33.56 -28.95
N PRO A 512 2.64 -33.35 -30.20
CA PRO A 512 1.42 -33.98 -30.72
C PRO A 512 1.35 -35.50 -30.61
N ASP A 513 2.47 -36.21 -30.61
CA ASP A 513 2.54 -37.67 -30.43
C ASP A 513 2.44 -38.14 -28.95
N GLY A 514 2.43 -37.21 -27.99
CA GLY A 514 2.31 -37.46 -26.57
C GLY A 514 3.60 -37.94 -25.88
N VAL A 515 4.74 -37.97 -26.58
CA VAL A 515 6.00 -38.54 -26.04
C VAL A 515 6.91 -37.49 -25.40
N GLY A 516 7.00 -36.32 -26.02
CA GLY A 516 7.96 -35.28 -25.70
C GLY A 516 7.34 -33.95 -25.30
N ARG A 517 8.21 -32.97 -25.12
CA ARG A 517 7.83 -31.57 -24.85
C ARG A 517 8.65 -30.63 -25.72
N TYR A 518 8.12 -29.46 -26.03
CA TYR A 518 8.84 -28.48 -26.85
C TYR A 518 8.47 -27.03 -26.53
N ASN A 519 9.40 -26.13 -26.85
CA ASN A 519 9.13 -24.70 -27.04
C ASN A 519 9.57 -24.30 -28.46
N HIS A 520 8.79 -23.43 -29.10
CA HIS A 520 9.28 -22.67 -30.24
C HIS A 520 9.92 -21.37 -29.77
N PHE A 521 10.98 -20.97 -30.45
CA PHE A 521 11.68 -19.71 -30.29
C PHE A 521 11.61 -18.92 -31.60
N GLN A 522 12.02 -17.65 -31.58
CA GLN A 522 11.99 -16.80 -32.78
C GLN A 522 12.70 -17.44 -33.99
N TYR A 523 13.85 -18.09 -33.77
CA TYR A 523 14.66 -18.64 -34.85
C TYR A 523 14.93 -20.15 -34.75
N GLY A 524 14.26 -20.84 -33.84
CA GLY A 524 14.42 -22.29 -33.70
C GLY A 524 13.42 -22.93 -32.77
N SER A 525 13.73 -24.14 -32.30
CA SER A 525 12.90 -24.89 -31.38
C SER A 525 13.78 -25.77 -30.51
N VAL A 526 13.34 -26.03 -29.29
CA VAL A 526 13.97 -27.04 -28.43
C VAL A 526 12.95 -28.12 -28.17
N TYR A 527 13.32 -29.37 -28.44
CA TYR A 527 12.50 -30.55 -28.17
C TYR A 527 13.18 -31.40 -27.12
N TRP A 528 12.40 -32.00 -26.24
CA TRP A 528 12.86 -32.89 -25.18
C TRP A 528 12.03 -34.17 -25.15
N THR A 529 12.69 -35.31 -24.94
CA THR A 529 12.07 -36.55 -24.49
C THR A 529 12.91 -37.18 -23.38
N PRO A 530 12.36 -38.11 -22.57
CA PRO A 530 13.15 -38.87 -21.61
C PRO A 530 14.33 -39.64 -22.25
N SER A 531 14.18 -40.08 -23.50
CA SER A 531 15.19 -40.90 -24.19
C SER A 531 16.30 -40.11 -24.88
N THR A 532 16.00 -38.89 -25.34
CA THR A 532 16.94 -38.09 -26.12
C THR A 532 17.53 -36.93 -25.33
N GLY A 533 16.86 -36.46 -24.28
CA GLY A 533 17.18 -35.18 -23.65
C GLY A 533 16.74 -33.98 -24.51
N ALA A 534 17.08 -32.77 -24.06
CA ALA A 534 16.67 -31.53 -24.73
C ALA A 534 17.69 -31.15 -25.81
N HIS A 535 17.23 -30.88 -27.02
CA HIS A 535 18.09 -30.50 -28.16
C HIS A 535 17.48 -29.36 -28.97
N ALA A 536 18.33 -28.43 -29.39
CA ALA A 536 17.98 -27.26 -30.18
C ALA A 536 18.14 -27.54 -31.67
N ILE A 537 17.07 -27.23 -32.41
CA ILE A 537 16.99 -27.34 -33.86
C ILE A 537 16.58 -25.99 -34.43
N TYR A 538 17.38 -25.43 -35.33
CA TYR A 538 17.21 -24.08 -35.86
C TYR A 538 17.55 -23.98 -37.35
N GLY A 539 17.36 -22.79 -37.91
CA GLY A 539 17.74 -22.48 -39.30
C GLY A 539 17.12 -23.40 -40.35
N ALA A 540 17.87 -23.68 -41.42
CA ALA A 540 17.41 -24.47 -42.56
C ALA A 540 17.10 -25.92 -42.20
N ILE A 541 17.85 -26.51 -41.27
CA ILE A 541 17.63 -27.89 -40.79
C ILE A 541 16.26 -28.00 -40.12
N LYS A 542 15.92 -27.05 -39.24
CA LYS A 542 14.60 -26.96 -38.62
C LYS A 542 13.49 -26.84 -39.64
N SER A 543 13.65 -25.98 -40.63
CA SER A 543 12.68 -25.81 -41.71
C SER A 543 12.47 -27.11 -42.49
N LYS A 544 13.53 -27.86 -42.77
CA LYS A 544 13.42 -29.16 -43.46
C LYS A 544 12.72 -30.19 -42.60
N TRP A 545 13.08 -30.31 -41.33
CA TRP A 545 12.42 -31.25 -40.41
C TRP A 545 10.93 -30.93 -40.23
N ALA A 546 10.58 -29.65 -40.15
CA ALA A 546 9.20 -29.19 -40.13
C ALA A 546 8.41 -29.62 -41.37
N GLN A 547 8.99 -29.47 -42.56
CA GLN A 547 8.38 -29.92 -43.82
C GLN A 547 8.16 -31.44 -43.87
N LEU A 548 8.97 -32.21 -43.16
CA LEU A 548 8.86 -33.66 -43.08
C LEU A 548 7.83 -34.14 -42.04
N GLY A 549 7.24 -33.22 -41.25
CA GLY A 549 6.26 -33.55 -40.21
C GLY A 549 6.83 -33.63 -38.80
N TRP A 550 7.95 -32.95 -38.52
CA TRP A 550 8.54 -32.82 -37.18
C TRP A 550 8.82 -34.18 -36.51
N GLU A 551 8.49 -34.34 -35.23
CA GLU A 551 8.71 -35.57 -34.45
C GLU A 551 7.95 -36.78 -35.00
N ARG A 552 6.87 -36.55 -35.77
CA ARG A 552 6.12 -37.60 -36.46
C ARG A 552 6.72 -38.00 -37.81
N SER A 553 7.76 -37.30 -38.25
CA SER A 553 8.48 -37.68 -39.47
C SER A 553 9.24 -39.00 -39.27
N PHE A 554 9.69 -39.61 -40.36
CA PHE A 554 10.50 -40.83 -40.31
C PHE A 554 11.82 -40.67 -39.51
N LEU A 555 12.25 -39.42 -39.23
CA LEU A 555 13.47 -39.14 -38.46
C LEU A 555 13.25 -39.27 -36.94
N GLY A 556 12.03 -39.07 -36.46
CA GLY A 556 11.72 -38.98 -35.02
C GLY A 556 12.28 -37.71 -34.38
N TYR A 557 12.63 -37.81 -33.09
CA TYR A 557 13.14 -36.70 -32.29
C TYR A 557 14.63 -36.40 -32.53
N PRO A 558 15.07 -35.15 -32.32
CA PRO A 558 16.48 -34.81 -32.32
C PRO A 558 17.27 -35.54 -31.21
N THR A 559 18.48 -35.99 -31.54
CA THR A 559 19.45 -36.61 -30.62
C THR A 559 20.74 -35.80 -30.49
N SER A 560 20.87 -34.71 -31.24
CA SER A 560 21.94 -33.72 -31.08
C SER A 560 21.43 -32.31 -31.35
N ASP A 561 22.09 -31.32 -30.75
CA ASP A 561 22.09 -29.95 -31.28
C ASP A 561 22.74 -29.93 -32.68
N GLU A 562 22.54 -28.84 -33.42
CA GLU A 562 23.20 -28.65 -34.72
C GLU A 562 24.70 -28.40 -34.56
N PHE A 563 25.53 -29.22 -35.21
CA PHE A 563 27.00 -29.15 -35.16
C PHE A 563 27.63 -29.01 -36.55
N ALA A 564 28.86 -28.50 -36.60
CA ALA A 564 29.59 -28.28 -37.85
C ALA A 564 30.09 -29.61 -38.45
N ILE A 565 30.02 -29.72 -39.77
CA ILE A 565 30.63 -30.80 -40.56
C ILE A 565 31.42 -30.18 -41.72
N SER A 566 32.23 -30.98 -42.42
CA SER A 566 32.88 -30.50 -43.65
C SER A 566 31.83 -30.03 -44.67
N GLY A 567 31.97 -28.78 -45.13
CA GLY A 567 31.09 -28.17 -46.12
C GLY A 567 29.69 -27.76 -45.61
N GLY A 568 29.43 -27.80 -44.30
CA GLY A 568 28.08 -27.55 -43.81
C GLY A 568 27.83 -27.76 -42.33
N ARG A 569 26.58 -28.04 -41.98
CA ARG A 569 26.11 -28.33 -40.63
C ARG A 569 25.19 -29.56 -40.62
N ARG A 570 25.05 -30.23 -39.47
CA ARG A 570 24.24 -31.44 -39.32
C ARG A 570 23.54 -31.46 -37.97
N SER A 571 22.33 -32.02 -37.94
CA SER A 571 21.67 -32.46 -36.71
C SER A 571 21.30 -33.94 -36.82
N ASN A 572 21.49 -34.68 -35.74
CA ASN A 572 21.09 -36.09 -35.63
C ASN A 572 19.68 -36.20 -35.05
N PHE A 573 18.96 -37.22 -35.51
CA PHE A 573 17.66 -37.62 -35.03
C PHE A 573 17.69 -39.12 -34.67
N GLN A 574 16.62 -39.63 -34.04
CA GLN A 574 16.54 -41.02 -33.60
C GLN A 574 16.76 -42.03 -34.73
N HIS A 575 16.24 -41.75 -35.93
CA HIS A 575 16.24 -42.68 -37.05
C HIS A 575 16.97 -42.14 -38.29
N GLY A 576 17.74 -41.05 -38.13
CA GLY A 576 18.51 -40.49 -39.24
C GLY A 576 19.20 -39.19 -38.89
N TYR A 577 19.50 -38.39 -39.91
CA TYR A 577 20.10 -37.06 -39.76
C TYR A 577 19.72 -36.13 -40.90
N ILE A 578 19.83 -34.82 -40.67
CA ILE A 578 19.70 -33.80 -41.72
C ILE A 578 21.02 -33.05 -41.83
N THR A 579 21.52 -32.86 -43.05
CA THR A 579 22.65 -31.97 -43.33
C THR A 579 22.17 -30.69 -44.03
N TRP A 580 22.87 -29.60 -43.77
CA TRP A 580 22.79 -28.34 -44.51
C TRP A 580 24.13 -28.08 -45.18
N ASN A 581 24.13 -27.78 -46.47
CA ASN A 581 25.34 -27.49 -47.23
C ASN A 581 25.55 -25.97 -47.34
N ALA A 582 26.73 -25.50 -46.94
CA ALA A 582 27.03 -24.08 -46.85
C ALA A 582 27.20 -23.38 -48.20
N SER A 583 27.61 -24.09 -49.26
CA SER A 583 27.83 -23.50 -50.59
C SER A 583 26.56 -23.39 -51.42
N THR A 584 25.59 -24.27 -51.17
CA THR A 584 24.33 -24.34 -51.95
C THR A 584 23.11 -23.89 -51.15
N GLY A 585 23.20 -23.84 -49.82
CA GLY A 585 22.07 -23.60 -48.92
C GLY A 585 21.09 -24.79 -48.81
N ALA A 586 21.37 -25.90 -49.50
CA ALA A 586 20.46 -27.05 -49.57
C ALA A 586 20.45 -27.87 -48.28
N THR A 587 19.29 -28.45 -47.97
CA THR A 587 19.13 -29.41 -46.86
C THR A 587 18.71 -30.78 -47.36
N THR A 588 19.36 -31.82 -46.85
CA THR A 588 19.08 -33.22 -47.23
C THR A 588 18.88 -34.06 -45.97
N ALA A 589 17.79 -34.84 -45.93
CA ALA A 589 17.48 -35.77 -44.86
C ALA A 589 17.88 -37.19 -45.25
N TYR A 590 18.45 -37.93 -44.31
CA TYR A 590 18.94 -39.30 -44.48
C TYR A 590 18.36 -40.17 -43.37
N SER A 591 17.96 -41.40 -43.68
CA SER A 591 17.66 -42.44 -42.69
C SER A 591 18.91 -43.26 -42.38
N TYR A 592 18.95 -43.86 -41.18
CA TYR A 592 19.96 -44.87 -40.85
C TYR A 592 19.72 -46.21 -41.54
#